data_AF-A0A7J7XL72-F1
#
_entry.id   AF-A0A7J7XL72-F1
#
_cell.length_a   1.000
_cell.length_b   1.000
_cell.length_c   1.000
_cell.angle_alpha   90.00
_cell.angle_beta   90.00
_cell.angle_gamma   90.00
#
_symmetry.space_group_name_H-M   'P 1'
#
loop_
_entity.id
_entity.type
_entity.pdbx_description
1 polymer ?
#
loop_
_entity_poly.entity_id
_entity_poly.type
_entity_poly.pdbx_seq_one_letter_code
_entity_poly.pdbx_strand_id
1 'polypeptide(L)'
;MEEGGNPASLTKVVHLLVLSGAWGMQIWVTFVSGFLLFRGLPRHTFGLVQSKLFPFYFHISMGCAFVNFCILFPQHPWSQLTFWETSQLCLLFLSLTLATINARWLEPRTTAAMWALQTVEKKQGLGGEVPGRHQGPDLYRQLREQDPKYSALRQIFFRYHGLSSICNLGCLLSNGLCLAGLALNLRSL
;
A
#
# COMPACT_ATOMS: atom_id res chain seq x y z
N MET A 1 -45.20 -6.10 3.89
CA MET A 1 -44.34 -7.22 4.30
C MET A 1 -42.95 -6.83 3.84
N GLU A 2 -42.08 -6.44 4.76
CA GLU A 2 -40.76 -5.89 4.45
C GLU A 2 -39.95 -6.90 3.63
N GLU A 3 -39.48 -6.49 2.46
CA GLU A 3 -38.46 -7.21 1.69
C GLU A 3 -37.16 -7.16 2.51
N GLY A 4 -37.00 -8.11 3.43
CA GLY A 4 -35.74 -8.36 4.10
C GLY A 4 -34.67 -8.56 3.03
N GLY A 5 -33.75 -7.59 2.91
CA GLY A 5 -32.78 -7.54 1.83
C GLY A 5 -32.08 -8.88 1.64
N ASN A 6 -32.16 -9.43 0.43
CA ASN A 6 -31.55 -10.71 0.11
C ASN A 6 -30.07 -10.71 0.55
N PRO A 7 -29.64 -11.60 1.45
CA PRO A 7 -28.27 -11.61 1.98
C PRO A 7 -27.21 -11.74 0.87
N ALA A 8 -27.57 -12.36 -0.26
CA ALA A 8 -26.72 -12.41 -1.45
C ALA A 8 -26.51 -11.03 -2.11
N SER A 9 -27.54 -10.18 -2.14
CA SER A 9 -27.44 -8.82 -2.69
C SER A 9 -26.58 -7.93 -1.80
N LEU A 10 -26.75 -8.01 -0.47
CA LEU A 10 -25.92 -7.27 0.48
C LEU A 10 -24.44 -7.67 0.35
N THR A 11 -24.17 -8.97 0.24
CA THR A 11 -22.79 -9.50 0.09
C THR A 11 -22.09 -8.95 -1.15
N LYS A 12 -22.80 -8.87 -2.29
CA LYS A 12 -22.28 -8.28 -3.53
C LYS A 12 -21.97 -6.80 -3.38
N VAL A 13 -22.85 -6.04 -2.69
CA VAL A 13 -22.63 -4.61 -2.42
C VAL A 13 -21.41 -4.41 -1.53
N VAL A 14 -21.28 -5.20 -0.44
CA VAL A 14 -20.11 -5.14 0.45
C VAL A 14 -18.83 -5.45 -0.30
N HIS A 15 -18.80 -6.52 -1.11
CA HIS A 15 -17.65 -6.87 -1.94
C HIS A 15 -17.23 -5.71 -2.85
N LEU A 16 -18.18 -5.12 -3.58
CA LEU A 16 -17.92 -4.01 -4.48
C LEU A 16 -17.37 -2.78 -3.74
N LEU A 17 -18.00 -2.38 -2.64
CA LEU A 17 -17.58 -1.21 -1.85
C LEU A 17 -16.20 -1.39 -1.23
N VAL A 18 -15.91 -2.57 -0.67
CA VAL A 18 -14.60 -2.86 -0.06
C VAL A 18 -13.51 -2.93 -1.12
N LEU A 19 -13.77 -3.57 -2.26
CA LEU A 19 -12.81 -3.68 -3.35
C LEU A 19 -12.52 -2.31 -4.01
N SER A 20 -13.57 -1.56 -4.36
CA SER A 20 -13.43 -0.22 -4.96
C SER A 20 -12.81 0.78 -3.99
N GLY A 21 -13.20 0.75 -2.72
CA GLY A 21 -12.63 1.59 -1.66
C GLY A 21 -11.13 1.31 -1.46
N ALA A 22 -10.74 0.03 -1.41
CA ALA A 22 -9.33 -0.35 -1.30
C ALA A 22 -8.50 0.13 -2.50
N TRP A 23 -9.01 -0.09 -3.72
CA TRP A 23 -8.33 0.35 -4.95
C TRP A 23 -8.20 1.88 -5.02
N GLY A 24 -9.28 2.62 -4.73
CA GLY A 24 -9.27 4.08 -4.72
C GLY A 24 -8.32 4.64 -3.67
N MET A 25 -8.30 4.07 -2.47
CA MET A 25 -7.35 4.43 -1.42
C MET A 25 -5.91 4.20 -1.87
N GLN A 26 -5.61 3.07 -2.52
CA GLN A 26 -4.26 2.75 -3.03
C GLN A 26 -3.80 3.77 -4.08
N ILE A 27 -4.66 4.14 -5.03
CA ILE A 27 -4.37 5.18 -6.02
C ILE A 27 -4.06 6.51 -5.33
N TRP A 28 -4.94 6.95 -4.42
CA TRP A 28 -4.80 8.22 -3.75
C TRP A 28 -3.54 8.31 -2.90
N VAL A 29 -3.29 7.32 -2.04
CA VAL A 29 -2.14 7.32 -1.13
C VAL A 29 -0.82 7.25 -1.90
N THR A 30 -0.74 6.42 -2.94
CA THR A 30 0.51 6.14 -3.66
C THR A 30 0.87 7.25 -4.64
N PHE A 31 -0.07 7.67 -5.49
CA PHE A 31 0.24 8.55 -6.62
C PHE A 31 -0.09 10.02 -6.36
N VAL A 32 -1.06 10.31 -5.50
CA VAL A 32 -1.48 11.68 -5.23
C VAL A 32 -0.84 12.20 -3.93
N SER A 33 -1.22 11.62 -2.80
CA SER A 33 -0.77 12.06 -1.48
C SER A 33 0.75 11.92 -1.32
N GLY A 34 1.32 10.77 -1.70
CA GLY A 34 2.76 10.54 -1.61
C GLY A 34 3.60 11.60 -2.35
N PHE A 35 3.19 11.97 -3.56
CA PHE A 35 3.90 12.96 -4.37
C PHE A 35 3.73 14.39 -3.83
N LEU A 36 2.50 14.78 -3.47
CA LEU A 36 2.21 16.10 -2.93
C LEU A 36 2.96 16.34 -1.61
N LEU A 37 2.92 15.36 -0.70
CA LEU A 37 3.57 15.48 0.60
C LEU A 37 5.10 15.47 0.48
N PHE A 38 5.67 14.62 -0.39
CA PHE A 38 7.12 14.58 -0.62
C PHE A 38 7.67 15.91 -1.16
N ARG A 39 6.91 16.58 -2.04
CA ARG A 39 7.31 17.89 -2.61
C ARG A 39 6.98 19.07 -1.71
N GLY A 40 5.97 18.94 -0.86
CA GLY A 40 5.43 20.04 -0.05
C GLY A 40 6.01 20.15 1.35
N LEU A 41 6.52 19.05 1.92
CA LEU A 41 6.95 19.00 3.32
C LEU A 41 8.46 18.84 3.48
N PRO A 42 9.02 19.31 4.60
CA PRO A 42 10.36 18.92 5.03
C PRO A 42 10.49 17.41 5.12
N ARG A 43 11.66 16.88 4.77
CA ARG A 43 11.89 15.43 4.65
C ARG A 43 11.56 14.65 5.93
N HIS A 44 11.92 15.18 7.10
CA HIS A 44 11.62 14.52 8.38
C HIS A 44 10.15 14.63 8.76
N THR A 45 9.50 15.76 8.42
CA THR A 45 8.05 15.93 8.61
C THR A 45 7.28 14.96 7.73
N PHE A 46 7.67 14.79 6.47
CA PHE A 46 7.10 13.79 5.57
C PHE A 46 7.23 12.38 6.15
N GLY A 47 8.43 11.99 6.62
CA GLY A 47 8.63 10.69 7.25
C GLY A 47 7.80 10.48 8.52
N LEU A 48 7.64 11.52 9.35
CA LEU A 48 6.77 11.47 10.52
C LEU A 48 5.31 11.20 10.11
N VAL A 49 4.79 11.93 9.12
CA VAL A 49 3.43 11.71 8.59
C VAL A 49 3.26 10.29 8.08
N GLN A 50 4.22 9.78 7.28
CA GLN A 50 4.19 8.40 6.79
C GLN A 50 4.19 7.37 7.91
N SER A 51 5.01 7.54 8.96
CA SER A 51 5.07 6.62 10.10
C SER A 51 3.76 6.50 10.87
N LYS A 52 2.89 7.52 10.77
CA LYS A 52 1.57 7.54 11.41
C LYS A 52 0.50 6.99 10.49
N LEU A 53 0.56 7.29 9.18
CA LEU A 53 -0.46 6.87 8.22
C LEU A 53 -0.27 5.43 7.72
N PHE A 54 0.96 5.03 7.42
CA PHE A 54 1.24 3.76 6.75
C PHE A 54 0.86 2.51 7.56
N PRO A 55 1.06 2.43 8.88
CA PRO A 55 0.56 1.30 9.66
C PRO A 55 -0.95 1.08 9.47
N PHE A 56 -1.75 2.13 9.57
CA PHE A 56 -3.20 2.05 9.38
C PHE A 56 -3.55 1.71 7.93
N TYR A 57 -2.95 2.39 6.97
CA TYR A 57 -3.17 2.14 5.54
C TYR A 57 -2.94 0.67 5.15
N PHE A 58 -1.83 0.08 5.59
CA PHE A 58 -1.52 -1.31 5.25
C PHE A 58 -2.41 -2.32 5.99
N HIS A 59 -2.81 -2.04 7.25
CA HIS A 59 -3.75 -2.90 7.97
C HIS A 59 -5.17 -2.81 7.42
N ILE A 60 -5.64 -1.62 7.01
CA ILE A 60 -6.91 -1.46 6.29
C ILE A 60 -6.85 -2.21 4.96
N SER A 61 -5.77 -2.07 4.19
CA SER A 61 -5.57 -2.81 2.93
C SER A 61 -5.62 -4.33 3.13
N MET A 62 -4.99 -4.83 4.19
CA MET A 62 -5.04 -6.24 4.59
C MET A 62 -6.46 -6.68 4.95
N GLY A 63 -7.18 -5.88 5.73
CA GLY A 63 -8.58 -6.14 6.10
C GLY A 63 -9.51 -6.17 4.88
N CYS A 64 -9.38 -5.21 3.96
CA CYS A 64 -10.15 -5.18 2.71
C CYS A 64 -9.87 -6.41 1.84
N ALA A 65 -8.59 -6.79 1.69
CA ALA A 65 -8.22 -7.99 0.94
C ALA A 65 -8.78 -9.27 1.58
N PHE A 66 -8.74 -9.37 2.91
CA PHE A 66 -9.30 -10.49 3.66
C PHE A 66 -10.81 -10.60 3.47
N VAL A 67 -11.55 -9.50 3.65
CA VAL A 67 -13.01 -9.47 3.46
C VAL A 67 -13.38 -9.89 2.04
N ASN A 68 -12.74 -9.33 1.02
CA ASN A 68 -13.03 -9.69 -0.37
C ASN A 68 -12.72 -11.15 -0.68
N PHE A 69 -11.61 -11.69 -0.18
CA PHE A 69 -11.26 -13.09 -0.34
C PHE A 69 -12.29 -14.01 0.35
N CYS A 70 -12.67 -13.71 1.59
CA CYS A 70 -13.66 -14.49 2.34
C CYS A 70 -15.07 -14.43 1.75
N ILE A 71 -15.42 -13.35 1.04
CA ILE A 71 -16.68 -13.27 0.32
C ILE A 71 -16.67 -14.17 -0.92
N LEU A 72 -15.59 -14.15 -1.71
CA LEU A 72 -15.55 -14.85 -3.00
C LEU A 72 -15.23 -16.36 -2.83
N PHE A 73 -14.36 -16.72 -1.88
CA PHE A 73 -13.87 -18.09 -1.69
C PHE A 73 -14.99 -19.14 -1.50
N PRO A 74 -16.05 -18.92 -0.70
CA PRO A 74 -17.10 -19.91 -0.48
C PRO A 74 -18.15 -19.97 -1.62
N GLN A 75 -18.16 -19.00 -2.54
CA GLN A 75 -19.22 -18.87 -3.54
C GLN A 75 -19.04 -19.81 -4.75
N HIS A 76 -17.87 -20.44 -4.91
CA HIS A 76 -17.57 -21.26 -6.07
C HIS A 76 -17.52 -22.75 -5.74
N PRO A 77 -18.31 -23.60 -6.43
CA PRO A 77 -18.08 -25.04 -6.44
C PRO A 77 -16.75 -25.32 -7.15
N TRP A 78 -15.74 -25.75 -6.40
CA TRP A 78 -14.37 -26.01 -6.87
C TRP A 78 -14.27 -26.94 -8.08
N SER A 79 -15.28 -27.78 -8.31
CA SER A 79 -15.35 -28.71 -9.43
C SER A 79 -15.74 -28.08 -10.77
N GLN A 80 -16.20 -26.82 -10.79
CA GLN A 80 -16.74 -26.15 -12.00
C GLN A 80 -16.21 -24.72 -12.19
N LEU A 81 -15.09 -24.37 -11.55
CA LEU A 81 -14.49 -23.05 -11.67
C LEU A 81 -14.09 -22.74 -13.12
N THR A 82 -14.60 -21.62 -13.64
CA THR A 82 -14.11 -21.05 -14.89
C THR A 82 -12.69 -20.50 -14.71
N PHE A 83 -11.96 -20.34 -15.83
CA PHE A 83 -10.65 -19.67 -15.83
C PHE A 83 -10.72 -18.27 -15.20
N TRP A 84 -11.83 -17.58 -15.42
CA TRP A 84 -12.08 -16.24 -14.92
C TRP A 84 -12.24 -16.19 -13.40
N GLU A 85 -13.10 -17.04 -12.84
CA GLU A 85 -13.32 -17.12 -11.38
C GLU A 85 -12.05 -17.57 -10.66
N THR A 86 -11.32 -18.53 -11.24
CA THR A 86 -10.01 -18.97 -10.73
C THR A 86 -9.03 -17.80 -10.68
N SER A 87 -8.97 -17.01 -11.75
CA SER A 87 -8.10 -15.84 -11.84
C SER A 87 -8.44 -14.78 -10.79
N GLN A 88 -9.73 -14.50 -10.56
CA GLN A 88 -10.16 -13.54 -9.52
C GLN A 88 -9.79 -14.02 -8.11
N LEU A 89 -9.99 -15.30 -7.80
CA LEU A 89 -9.58 -15.89 -6.52
C LEU A 89 -8.06 -15.82 -6.32
N CYS A 90 -7.27 -16.14 -7.35
CA CYS A 90 -5.81 -16.04 -7.32
C CYS A 90 -5.34 -14.59 -7.08
N LEU A 91 -5.95 -13.61 -7.76
CA LEU A 91 -5.61 -12.19 -7.60
C LEU A 91 -5.93 -11.67 -6.20
N LEU A 92 -7.09 -12.04 -5.64
CA LEU A 92 -7.47 -11.67 -4.27
C LEU A 92 -6.57 -12.34 -3.23
N PHE A 93 -6.22 -13.61 -3.41
CA PHE A 93 -5.27 -14.31 -2.55
C PHE A 93 -3.87 -13.69 -2.60
N LEU A 94 -3.40 -13.35 -3.80
CA LEU A 94 -2.15 -12.62 -4.00
C LEU A 94 -2.19 -11.27 -3.27
N SER A 95 -3.26 -10.49 -3.44
CA SER A 95 -3.44 -9.21 -2.77
C SER A 95 -3.45 -9.37 -1.24
N LEU A 96 -4.12 -10.38 -0.70
CA LEU A 96 -4.14 -10.65 0.74
C LEU A 96 -2.74 -10.98 1.26
N THR A 97 -1.99 -11.82 0.53
CA THR A 97 -0.62 -12.20 0.89
C THR A 97 0.30 -10.98 0.89
N LEU A 98 0.29 -10.19 -0.18
CA LEU A 98 1.11 -8.99 -0.31
C LEU A 98 0.75 -7.91 0.73
N ALA A 99 -0.54 -7.69 0.98
CA ALA A 99 -1.01 -6.74 1.99
C ALA A 99 -0.62 -7.18 3.41
N THR A 100 -0.73 -8.47 3.71
CA THR A 100 -0.27 -9.04 4.99
C THR A 100 1.24 -8.86 5.15
N ILE A 101 2.02 -9.13 4.10
CA ILE A 101 3.47 -8.96 4.14
C ILE A 101 3.84 -7.50 4.41
N ASN A 102 3.15 -6.57 3.74
CA ASN A 102 3.32 -5.15 3.97
C ASN A 102 3.00 -4.75 5.42
N ALA A 103 1.81 -5.10 5.90
CA ALA A 103 1.32 -4.69 7.22
C ALA A 103 2.13 -5.30 8.38
N ARG A 104 2.57 -6.56 8.25
CA ARG A 104 3.17 -7.31 9.36
C ARG A 104 4.69 -7.30 9.37
N TRP A 105 5.33 -7.15 8.21
CA TRP A 105 6.79 -7.30 8.09
C TRP A 105 7.51 -6.13 7.44
N LEU A 106 7.00 -5.57 6.34
CA LEU A 106 7.73 -4.53 5.60
C LEU A 106 7.54 -3.14 6.18
N GLU A 107 6.31 -2.78 6.56
CA GLU A 107 6.01 -1.47 7.14
C GLU A 107 6.80 -1.23 8.43
N PRO A 108 6.77 -2.11 9.46
CA PRO A 108 7.45 -1.82 10.72
C PRO A 108 8.97 -1.69 10.55
N ARG A 109 9.54 -2.50 9.64
CA ARG A 109 10.98 -2.46 9.32
C ARG A 109 11.38 -1.22 8.52
N THR A 110 10.54 -0.80 7.58
CA THR A 110 10.74 0.44 6.82
C THR A 110 10.71 1.65 7.75
N THR A 111 9.70 1.71 8.62
CA THR A 111 9.54 2.79 9.60
C THR A 111 10.68 2.81 10.60
N ALA A 112 11.12 1.66 11.12
CA ALA A 112 12.29 1.58 12.01
C ALA A 112 13.59 2.07 11.32
N ALA A 113 13.83 1.64 10.07
CA ALA A 113 15.00 2.07 9.31
C ALA A 113 14.97 3.58 9.01
N MET A 114 13.78 4.13 8.71
CA MET A 114 13.58 5.57 8.55
C MET A 114 13.93 6.34 9.82
N TRP A 115 13.45 5.91 10.99
CA TRP A 115 13.77 6.57 12.27
C TRP A 115 15.26 6.52 12.59
N ALA A 116 15.92 5.40 12.31
CA ALA A 116 17.37 5.27 12.48
C ALA A 116 18.13 6.27 11.58
N LEU A 117 17.73 6.42 10.31
CA LEU A 117 18.30 7.41 9.41
C LEU A 117 18.09 8.84 9.92
N GLN A 118 16.86 9.20 10.26
CA GLN A 118 16.54 10.54 10.73
C GLN A 118 17.31 10.90 12.00
N THR A 119 17.60 9.93 12.86
CA THR A 119 18.40 10.16 14.07
C THR A 119 19.83 10.58 13.74
N VAL A 120 20.46 9.96 12.73
CA VAL A 120 21.81 10.35 12.28
C VAL A 120 21.76 11.69 11.56
N GLU A 121 20.78 11.88 10.68
CA GLU A 121 20.57 13.12 9.92
C GLU A 121 20.38 14.32 10.85
N LYS A 122 19.57 14.19 11.92
CA LYS A 122 19.35 15.26 12.91
C LYS A 122 20.62 15.69 13.63
N LYS A 123 21.53 14.75 13.95
CA LYS A 123 22.82 15.09 14.59
C LYS A 123 23.70 15.96 13.70
N GLN A 124 23.49 15.90 12.39
CA GLN A 124 24.19 16.69 11.38
C GLN A 124 23.39 17.94 10.95
N GLY A 125 22.28 18.25 11.63
CA GLY A 125 21.42 19.39 11.29
C GLY A 125 20.60 19.22 10.01
N LEU A 126 20.42 17.99 9.53
CA LEU A 126 19.65 17.68 8.31
C LEU A 126 18.20 17.29 8.62
N GLY A 127 17.32 17.41 7.60
CA GLY A 127 15.96 16.88 7.63
C GLY A 127 14.84 17.92 7.64
N GLY A 128 15.20 19.18 7.90
CA GLY A 128 14.30 20.32 7.92
C GLY A 128 14.08 20.95 6.54
N GLU A 129 14.82 20.53 5.53
CA GLU A 129 14.71 21.05 4.18
C GLU A 129 13.62 20.35 3.35
N VAL A 130 13.01 21.13 2.46
CA VAL A 130 12.06 20.62 1.46
C VAL A 130 12.85 20.13 0.24
N PRO A 131 12.64 18.88 -0.23
CA PRO A 131 13.34 18.35 -1.39
C PRO A 131 13.25 19.27 -2.62
N GLY A 132 14.38 19.47 -3.31
CA GLY A 132 14.45 20.26 -4.55
C GLY A 132 14.46 21.78 -4.38
N ARG A 133 14.34 22.31 -3.16
CA ARG A 133 14.48 23.76 -2.88
C ARG A 133 15.88 24.18 -2.42
N HIS A 134 16.75 23.23 -2.09
CA HIS A 134 18.09 23.52 -1.63
C HIS A 134 19.06 23.63 -2.82
N GLN A 135 19.73 24.77 -2.96
CA GLN A 135 20.73 25.03 -4.01
C GLN A 135 22.18 24.76 -3.54
N GLY A 136 22.36 24.31 -2.29
CA GLY A 136 23.67 24.01 -1.71
C GLY A 136 24.22 22.61 -2.04
N PRO A 137 25.41 22.27 -1.51
CA PRO A 137 25.99 20.93 -1.65
C PRO A 137 25.03 19.85 -1.13
N ASP A 138 25.02 18.67 -1.77
CA ASP A 138 24.22 17.54 -1.31
C ASP A 138 24.86 16.94 -0.04
N LEU A 139 24.50 17.50 1.12
CA LEU A 139 24.98 17.09 2.44
C LEU A 139 24.61 15.63 2.75
N TYR A 140 23.51 15.10 2.19
CA TYR A 140 23.14 13.70 2.36
C TYR A 140 24.08 12.76 1.61
N ARG A 141 24.54 13.17 0.42
CA ARG A 141 25.55 12.42 -0.34
C ARG A 141 26.89 12.43 0.38
N GLN A 142 27.32 13.58 0.89
CA GLN A 142 28.55 13.69 1.67
C GLN A 142 28.49 12.79 2.92
N LEU A 143 27.39 12.85 3.67
CA LEU A 143 27.18 11.99 4.84
C LEU A 143 27.22 10.50 4.48
N ARG A 144 26.67 10.12 3.32
CA ARG A 144 26.73 8.75 2.79
C ARG A 144 28.15 8.30 2.44
N GLU A 145 28.97 9.19 1.90
CA GLU A 145 30.35 8.89 1.52
C GLU A 145 31.28 8.85 2.73
N GLN A 146 30.99 9.63 3.78
CA GLN A 146 31.80 9.72 5.00
C GLN A 146 31.44 8.67 6.05
N ASP A 147 30.15 8.31 6.19
CA ASP A 147 29.68 7.39 7.22
C ASP A 147 29.18 6.06 6.59
N PRO A 148 29.98 4.97 6.68
CA PRO A 148 29.59 3.67 6.15
C PRO A 148 28.36 3.08 6.87
N LYS A 149 28.15 3.42 8.15
CA LYS A 149 26.96 2.96 8.90
C LYS A 149 25.70 3.63 8.37
N TYR A 150 25.76 4.94 8.10
CA TYR A 150 24.65 5.67 7.49
C TYR A 150 24.35 5.16 6.08
N SER A 151 25.38 4.88 5.27
CA SER A 151 25.20 4.27 3.94
C SER A 151 24.48 2.91 4.00
N ALA A 152 24.89 2.04 4.92
CA ALA A 152 24.24 0.74 5.13
C ALA A 152 22.78 0.87 5.60
N LEU A 153 22.51 1.75 6.56
CA LEU A 153 21.14 2.06 7.01
C LEU A 153 20.25 2.56 5.87
N ARG A 154 20.82 3.41 5.01
CA ARG A 154 20.11 3.98 3.85
C ARG A 154 19.74 2.87 2.88
N GLN A 155 20.67 1.97 2.58
CA GLN A 155 20.40 0.81 1.72
C GLN A 155 19.31 -0.09 2.30
N ILE A 156 19.33 -0.35 3.61
CA ILE A 156 18.29 -1.12 4.31
C ILE A 156 16.92 -0.46 4.14
N PHE A 157 16.83 0.85 4.40
CA PHE A 157 15.59 1.61 4.21
C PHE A 157 15.07 1.51 2.77
N PHE A 158 15.91 1.81 1.77
CA PHE A 158 15.48 1.76 0.36
C PHE A 158 15.05 0.36 -0.07
N ARG A 159 15.71 -0.69 0.43
CA ARG A 159 15.34 -2.07 0.12
C ARG A 159 13.96 -2.41 0.68
N TYR A 160 13.70 -2.13 1.96
CA TYR A 160 12.38 -2.41 2.56
C TYR A 160 11.28 -1.53 1.98
N HIS A 161 11.55 -0.23 1.77
CA HIS A 161 10.61 0.69 1.16
C HIS A 161 10.27 0.30 -0.29
N GLY A 162 11.29 -0.06 -1.09
CA GLY A 162 11.10 -0.52 -2.46
C GLY A 162 10.30 -1.80 -2.54
N LEU A 163 10.63 -2.80 -1.71
CA LEU A 163 9.86 -4.05 -1.64
C LEU A 163 8.41 -3.80 -1.20
N SER A 164 8.21 -2.91 -0.23
CA SER A 164 6.87 -2.53 0.23
C SER A 164 6.04 -1.88 -0.88
N SER A 165 6.67 -1.02 -1.66
CA SER A 165 6.06 -0.35 -2.82
C SER A 165 5.67 -1.34 -3.91
N ILE A 166 6.51 -2.35 -4.18
CA ILE A 166 6.20 -3.43 -5.14
C ILE A 166 5.00 -4.26 -4.65
N CYS A 167 5.00 -4.67 -3.38
CA CYS A 167 3.86 -5.38 -2.79
C CYS A 167 2.57 -4.56 -2.89
N ASN A 168 2.65 -3.24 -2.62
CA ASN A 168 1.51 -2.34 -2.71
C ASN A 168 1.00 -2.19 -4.15
N LEU A 169 1.90 -2.09 -5.13
CA LEU A 169 1.56 -2.05 -6.55
C LEU A 169 0.92 -3.36 -7.02
N GLY A 170 1.41 -4.50 -6.53
CA GLY A 170 0.80 -5.80 -6.79
C GLY A 170 -0.65 -5.85 -6.28
N CYS A 171 -0.92 -5.39 -5.06
CA CYS A 171 -2.29 -5.28 -4.54
C CYS A 171 -3.15 -4.35 -5.40
N LEU A 172 -2.63 -3.19 -5.82
CA LEU A 172 -3.34 -2.24 -6.66
C LEU A 172 -3.75 -2.87 -8.00
N LEU A 173 -2.81 -3.55 -8.66
CA LEU A 173 -3.07 -4.23 -9.93
C LEU A 173 -4.09 -5.36 -9.77
N SER A 174 -3.94 -6.20 -8.74
CA SER A 174 -4.91 -7.27 -8.44
C SER A 174 -6.32 -6.71 -8.22
N ASN A 175 -6.46 -5.70 -7.35
CA ASN A 175 -7.75 -5.09 -7.07
C ASN A 175 -8.35 -4.43 -8.32
N GLY A 176 -7.53 -3.76 -9.12
CA GLY A 176 -7.96 -3.12 -10.37
C GLY A 176 -8.45 -4.11 -11.42
N LEU A 177 -7.74 -5.23 -11.60
CA LEU A 177 -8.15 -6.31 -12.51
C LEU A 177 -9.45 -6.97 -12.04
N CYS A 178 -9.62 -7.20 -10.72
CA CYS A 178 -10.89 -7.67 -10.17
C CYS A 178 -12.04 -6.69 -10.44
N LEU A 179 -11.83 -5.39 -10.26
CA LEU A 179 -12.84 -4.35 -10.55
C LEU A 179 -13.20 -4.24 -12.03
N ALA A 180 -12.20 -4.20 -12.91
CA ALA A 180 -12.42 -4.22 -14.35
C ALA A 180 -13.23 -5.46 -14.76
N GLY A 181 -12.89 -6.58 -14.14
CA GLY A 181 -13.62 -7.82 -14.20
C GLY A 181 -15.10 -7.74 -13.84
N LEU A 182 -15.43 -7.14 -12.70
CA LEU A 182 -16.82 -6.91 -12.30
C LEU A 182 -17.53 -5.98 -13.29
N ALA A 183 -16.86 -4.92 -13.75
CA ALA A 183 -17.42 -3.95 -14.68
C ALA A 183 -17.76 -4.57 -16.05
N LEU A 184 -16.90 -5.44 -16.58
CA LEU A 184 -17.13 -6.13 -17.86
C LEU A 184 -18.30 -7.11 -17.83
N ASN A 185 -18.74 -7.53 -16.64
CA ASN A 185 -19.89 -8.42 -16.46
C ASN A 185 -21.22 -7.67 -16.21
N LEU A 186 -21.22 -6.33 -16.23
CA LEU A 186 -22.44 -5.54 -16.15
C LEU A 186 -23.23 -5.66 -17.46
N ARG A 187 -24.53 -5.97 -17.37
CA ARG A 187 -25.39 -6.22 -18.54
C ARG A 187 -25.78 -4.94 -19.31
N SER A 188 -25.73 -3.78 -18.67
CA SER A 188 -25.92 -2.45 -19.25
C SER A 188 -25.36 -1.39 -18.30
N LEU A 189 -24.86 -0.29 -18.85
CA LEU A 189 -24.45 0.91 -18.09
C LEU A 189 -25.65 1.84 -17.87
#